data_AF-A0A847ZE59-F1
#
_entry.id   AF-A0A847ZE59-F1
#
_cell.length_a   1.000
_cell.length_b   1.000
_cell.length_c   1.000
_cell.angle_alpha   90.00
_cell.angle_beta   90.00
_cell.angle_gamma   90.00
#
_symmetry.space_group_name_H-M   'P 1'
#
loop_
_entity.id
_entity.type
_entity.pdbx_description
1 polymer ?
#
loop_
_entity_poly.entity_id
_entity_poly.type
_entity_poly.pdbx_seq_one_letter_code
_entity_poly.pdbx_strand_id
1 'polypeptide(L)'
;MNSLGLYSDNGDDLWVFFADSSSEIGGPFLYCFGGKTLRLKESVRLFSDRGRPVTSPYDPLFVARDQQGHFILATELGYLTKVDRQGNKIYRKRLMGHDSRWTMRRKPRKKPYFVRDIDRQGDHCRKSGDYFGKAVGSLHMLGAAYSKSRDLIFISQGCQCCNNDVIVYDGDGKYLRHFEAPAGPSAMVARDGLLYLADHNFCFIHVYTYEGRWVRSIDALGRNRQEGLFYLTDGSPVQKHDYKEKYATTNENCIVSMCAQGEDKLAVGMEGGLVRILNGDGRLLFDIEPPRPGLYPNSMTGDSQENLFVYYTGDAYFSKPAGLYRYGARGEIRGPCFRGNLGLFAPMARELKKRIASGQADAWDYFQLADIQIRRKKLSRETILLLEKSVELKPDLWIALTYLGLYLKALGETEQAVNCMEKAMAYMGCSVMATALIEHYYRLGNRKKVWHYFQRMEEEEGEVDINFYSEELTNEQLETFLGPLVKRNSDDCLISNKPLNIRRI
;
A
#
# COMPACT_ATOMS: atom_id res chain seq x y z
N MET A 1 -9.22 -4.88 4.63
CA MET A 1 -8.83 -4.17 3.39
C MET A 1 -8.35 -2.86 3.90
N ASN A 2 -7.06 -2.60 3.74
CA ASN A 2 -6.37 -1.55 4.48
C ASN A 2 -5.88 -0.44 3.55
N SER A 3 -5.96 -0.69 2.24
CA SER A 3 -5.47 0.21 1.22
C SER A 3 -6.18 -0.08 -0.12
N LEU A 4 -6.42 0.96 -0.92
CA LEU A 4 -7.00 0.86 -2.26
C LEU A 4 -6.49 1.99 -3.14
N GLY A 5 -6.11 1.65 -4.37
CA GLY A 5 -5.65 2.60 -5.39
C GLY A 5 -6.45 2.45 -6.67
N LEU A 6 -6.97 3.56 -7.19
CA LEU A 6 -7.64 3.60 -8.49
C LEU A 6 -6.69 4.10 -9.57
N TYR A 7 -6.83 3.54 -10.78
CA TYR A 7 -6.13 4.00 -11.96
C TYR A 7 -7.00 3.77 -13.21
N SER A 8 -7.20 4.81 -14.02
CA SER A 8 -7.80 4.67 -15.35
C SER A 8 -6.70 4.59 -16.40
N ASP A 9 -6.78 3.61 -17.29
CA ASP A 9 -5.85 3.51 -18.40
C ASP A 9 -6.36 4.23 -19.66
N ASN A 10 -5.52 4.27 -20.71
CA ASN A 10 -5.86 4.95 -21.97
C ASN A 10 -7.07 4.33 -22.70
N GLY A 11 -7.50 3.12 -22.32
CA GLY A 11 -8.70 2.47 -22.84
C GLY A 11 -9.96 2.80 -22.04
N ASP A 12 -9.87 3.73 -21.09
CA ASP A 12 -10.90 4.08 -20.11
C ASP A 12 -11.36 2.88 -19.27
N ASP A 13 -10.49 1.88 -19.10
CA ASP A 13 -10.71 0.81 -18.13
C ASP A 13 -10.28 1.27 -16.74
N LEU A 14 -11.10 0.93 -15.74
CA LEU A 14 -10.84 1.21 -14.35
C LEU A 14 -10.09 0.03 -13.71
N TRP A 15 -8.84 0.28 -13.34
CA TRP A 15 -8.05 -0.60 -12.51
C TRP A 15 -8.23 -0.26 -11.05
N VAL A 16 -8.50 -1.29 -10.25
CA VAL A 16 -8.60 -1.20 -8.79
C VAL A 16 -7.57 -2.11 -8.18
N PHE A 17 -6.55 -1.51 -7.57
CA PHE A 17 -5.62 -2.20 -6.70
C PHE A 17 -6.14 -2.15 -5.26
N PHE A 18 -5.97 -3.22 -4.50
CA PHE A 18 -6.15 -3.17 -3.06
C PHE A 18 -5.30 -4.23 -2.34
N ALA A 19 -4.96 -3.95 -1.09
CA ALA A 19 -4.31 -4.92 -0.20
C ALA A 19 -4.93 -4.90 1.21
N ASP A 20 -4.58 -5.92 1.99
CA ASP A 20 -4.99 -6.10 3.37
C ASP A 20 -3.75 -6.44 4.20
N SER A 21 -3.54 -5.73 5.31
CA SER A 21 -2.49 -6.07 6.28
C SER A 21 -3.04 -6.85 7.48
N SER A 22 -4.37 -7.01 7.61
CA SER A 22 -5.00 -7.74 8.72
C SER A 22 -4.93 -9.25 8.58
N SER A 23 -4.52 -9.72 7.41
CA SER A 23 -4.26 -11.12 7.11
C SER A 23 -2.89 -11.16 6.48
N GLU A 24 -1.90 -11.81 7.09
CA GLU A 24 -0.56 -12.05 6.51
C GLU A 24 -0.61 -12.72 5.12
N ILE A 25 -1.82 -13.09 4.71
CA ILE A 25 -2.25 -13.67 3.47
C ILE A 25 -3.55 -12.95 3.09
N GLY A 26 -3.60 -12.15 2.02
CA GLY A 26 -4.85 -11.53 1.58
C GLY A 26 -4.67 -10.26 0.77
N GLY A 27 -4.06 -10.38 -0.39
CA GLY A 27 -3.63 -9.28 -1.27
C GLY A 27 -2.13 -9.38 -1.53
N PRO A 28 -1.62 -8.73 -2.58
CA PRO A 28 -2.25 -7.67 -3.38
C PRO A 28 -3.08 -8.22 -4.55
N PHE A 29 -4.17 -7.51 -4.87
CA PHE A 29 -5.06 -7.85 -5.98
C PHE A 29 -5.19 -6.67 -6.93
N LEU A 30 -5.35 -6.98 -8.20
CA LEU A 30 -5.51 -5.99 -9.26
C LEU A 30 -6.64 -6.41 -10.19
N TYR A 31 -7.76 -5.69 -10.13
CA TYR A 31 -8.96 -5.96 -10.93
C TYR A 31 -9.18 -4.86 -11.96
N CYS A 32 -9.52 -5.27 -13.18
CA CYS A 32 -9.87 -4.38 -14.26
C CYS A 32 -11.37 -4.45 -14.53
N PHE A 33 -12.02 -3.28 -14.55
CA PHE A 33 -13.42 -3.12 -14.87
C PHE A 33 -13.56 -2.21 -16.08
N GLY A 34 -14.48 -2.51 -16.99
CA GLY A 34 -14.76 -1.56 -18.07
C GLY A 34 -15.34 -0.26 -17.53
N GLY A 35 -14.74 0.91 -17.78
CA GLY A 35 -15.13 2.17 -17.14
C GLY A 35 -16.61 2.54 -17.32
N LYS A 36 -17.20 2.17 -18.46
CA LYS A 36 -18.64 2.38 -18.72
C LYS A 36 -19.54 1.36 -18.02
N THR A 37 -19.21 0.07 -18.11
CA THR A 37 -20.10 -1.04 -17.70
C THR A 37 -19.87 -1.52 -16.28
N LEU A 38 -18.69 -1.25 -15.74
CA LEU A 38 -18.15 -1.77 -14.48
C LEU A 38 -18.24 -3.30 -14.35
N ARG A 39 -18.30 -3.99 -15.48
CA ARG A 39 -18.13 -5.44 -15.54
C ARG A 39 -16.65 -5.75 -15.43
N LEU A 40 -16.32 -6.75 -14.63
CA LEU A 40 -14.98 -7.30 -14.55
C LEU A 40 -14.55 -7.78 -15.94
N LYS A 41 -13.42 -7.27 -16.43
CA LYS A 41 -12.82 -7.65 -17.70
C LYS A 41 -11.70 -8.66 -17.49
N GLU A 42 -10.83 -8.36 -16.54
CA GLU A 42 -9.68 -9.19 -16.21
C GLU A 42 -9.24 -8.98 -14.75
N SER A 43 -8.44 -9.91 -14.25
CA SER A 43 -7.78 -9.84 -12.96
C SER A 43 -6.33 -10.29 -13.10
N VAL A 44 -5.42 -9.62 -12.42
CA VAL A 44 -4.00 -9.95 -12.41
C VAL A 44 -3.64 -10.47 -11.03
N ARG A 45 -2.94 -11.61 -11.00
CA ARG A 45 -2.48 -12.24 -9.76
C ARG A 45 -1.11 -11.66 -9.42
N LEU A 46 -1.00 -11.02 -8.27
CA LEU A 46 0.26 -10.43 -7.81
C LEU A 46 0.91 -11.32 -6.75
N PHE A 47 1.03 -12.60 -7.08
CA PHE A 47 1.65 -13.63 -6.25
C PHE A 47 2.62 -14.46 -7.09
N SER A 48 3.69 -14.94 -6.48
CA SER A 48 4.54 -15.97 -7.06
C SER A 48 3.76 -17.28 -7.19
N ASP A 49 4.28 -18.20 -7.99
CA ASP A 49 3.66 -19.52 -8.18
C ASP A 49 3.35 -20.23 -6.86
N ARG A 50 4.19 -20.07 -5.84
CA ARG A 50 4.04 -20.72 -4.53
C ARG A 50 3.10 -19.97 -3.59
N GLY A 51 2.69 -18.76 -3.94
CA GLY A 51 1.77 -17.97 -3.14
C GLY A 51 2.38 -16.79 -2.39
N ARG A 52 3.64 -16.45 -2.66
CA ARG A 52 4.27 -15.27 -2.04
C ARG A 52 3.80 -14.00 -2.75
N PRO A 53 3.24 -12.99 -2.04
CA PRO A 53 2.96 -11.69 -2.63
C PRO A 53 4.16 -11.12 -3.40
N VAL A 54 3.92 -10.65 -4.62
CA VAL A 54 4.94 -9.97 -5.44
C VAL A 54 5.26 -8.59 -4.86
N THR A 55 4.24 -7.95 -4.29
CA THR A 55 4.36 -6.66 -3.61
C THR A 55 4.06 -6.81 -2.11
N SER A 56 4.20 -5.73 -1.33
CA SER A 56 3.98 -5.80 0.13
C SER A 56 2.48 -5.71 0.46
N PRO A 57 2.02 -6.24 1.61
CA PRO A 57 0.63 -6.08 2.05
C PRO A 57 0.26 -4.63 2.40
N TYR A 58 1.25 -3.72 2.50
CA TYR A 58 1.10 -2.29 2.79
C TYR A 58 0.99 -1.38 1.54
N ASP A 59 0.72 -1.96 0.37
CA ASP A 59 0.60 -1.25 -0.91
C ASP A 59 -0.91 -1.01 -1.18
N PRO A 60 -1.42 0.04 -1.86
CA PRO A 60 -0.74 0.91 -2.80
C PRO A 60 -0.78 2.38 -2.36
N LEU A 61 0.39 3.03 -2.28
CA LEU A 61 0.37 4.48 -2.43
C LEU A 61 0.06 4.85 -3.89
N PHE A 62 0.44 3.96 -4.82
CA PHE A 62 0.50 4.28 -6.23
C PHE A 62 0.34 3.05 -7.12
N VAL A 63 -0.41 3.18 -8.20
CA VAL A 63 -0.50 2.22 -9.30
C VAL A 63 -0.59 2.96 -10.64
N ALA A 64 0.21 2.54 -11.62
CA ALA A 64 0.17 3.04 -12.98
C ALA A 64 0.59 1.96 -13.99
N ARG A 65 0.36 2.22 -15.28
CA ARG A 65 0.84 1.37 -16.38
C ARG A 65 1.82 2.10 -17.27
N ASP A 66 2.93 1.45 -17.59
CA ASP A 66 3.90 1.97 -18.55
C ASP A 66 3.42 1.79 -20.00
N GLN A 67 4.27 2.20 -20.95
CA GLN A 67 3.97 2.09 -22.38
C GLN A 67 3.86 0.64 -22.86
N GLN A 68 4.54 -0.30 -22.21
CA GLN A 68 4.52 -1.73 -22.53
C GLN A 68 3.32 -2.44 -21.85
N GLY A 69 2.60 -1.71 -21.00
CA GLY A 69 1.45 -2.21 -20.26
C GLY A 69 1.82 -2.93 -18.97
N HIS A 70 3.09 -2.83 -18.54
CA HIS A 70 3.56 -3.30 -17.24
C HIS A 70 3.02 -2.41 -16.13
N PHE A 71 2.77 -2.98 -14.96
CA PHE A 71 2.29 -2.23 -13.81
C PHE A 71 3.46 -1.72 -12.98
N ILE A 72 3.39 -0.45 -12.58
CA ILE A 72 4.30 0.20 -11.64
C ILE A 72 3.52 0.43 -10.36
N LEU A 73 4.04 -0.09 -9.25
CA LEU A 73 3.41 -0.09 -7.93
C LEU A 73 4.38 0.54 -6.94
N ALA A 74 3.88 1.44 -6.07
CA ALA A 74 4.71 2.04 -5.03
C ALA A 74 4.01 2.16 -3.68
N THR A 75 4.81 2.32 -2.63
CA THR A 75 4.38 2.21 -1.23
C THR A 75 4.88 3.39 -0.41
N GLU A 76 4.17 3.74 0.67
CA GLU A 76 4.58 4.80 1.59
C GLU A 76 5.96 4.57 2.22
N LEU A 77 6.41 3.31 2.29
CA LEU A 77 7.70 2.92 2.86
C LEU A 77 8.86 2.97 1.84
N GLY A 78 8.63 3.46 0.62
CA GLY A 78 9.68 3.63 -0.37
C GLY A 78 9.99 2.37 -1.16
N TYR A 79 9.05 1.43 -1.32
CA TYR A 79 9.21 0.33 -2.27
C TYR A 79 8.63 0.73 -3.62
N LEU A 80 9.37 0.43 -4.69
CA LEU A 80 8.94 0.57 -6.06
C LEU A 80 9.03 -0.79 -6.74
N THR A 81 7.90 -1.33 -7.18
CA THR A 81 7.81 -2.66 -7.80
C THR A 81 7.23 -2.52 -9.20
N LYS A 82 7.86 -3.17 -10.17
CA LYS A 82 7.33 -3.28 -11.52
C LYS A 82 7.01 -4.74 -11.82
N VAL A 83 5.85 -4.98 -12.41
CA VAL A 83 5.38 -6.32 -12.78
C VAL A 83 4.89 -6.33 -14.22
N ASP A 84 5.02 -7.48 -14.88
CA ASP A 84 4.46 -7.68 -16.22
C ASP A 84 2.92 -7.75 -16.18
N ARG A 85 2.31 -7.98 -17.34
CA ARG A 85 0.84 -8.06 -17.48
C ARG A 85 0.24 -9.28 -16.77
N GLN A 86 1.04 -10.30 -16.51
CA GLN A 86 0.67 -11.52 -15.82
C GLN A 86 0.85 -11.39 -14.30
N GLY A 87 1.50 -10.31 -13.84
CA GLY A 87 1.80 -10.04 -12.44
C GLY A 87 3.16 -10.56 -11.99
N ASN A 88 4.00 -11.07 -12.90
CA ASN A 88 5.35 -11.49 -12.56
C ASN A 88 6.24 -10.28 -12.30
N LYS A 89 7.04 -10.36 -11.24
CA LYS A 89 7.98 -9.31 -10.87
C LYS A 89 9.06 -9.12 -11.94
N ILE A 90 9.18 -7.90 -12.45
CA ILE A 90 10.30 -7.44 -13.29
C ILE A 90 11.43 -6.92 -12.40
N TYR A 91 11.10 -6.01 -11.48
CA TYR A 91 12.04 -5.57 -10.44
C TYR A 91 11.32 -5.19 -9.16
N ARG A 92 12.05 -5.21 -8.05
CA ARG A 92 11.66 -4.55 -6.80
C ARG A 92 12.82 -3.75 -6.24
N LYS A 93 12.57 -2.47 -6.02
CA LYS A 93 13.56 -1.48 -5.65
C LYS A 93 13.17 -0.80 -4.35
N ARG A 94 14.17 -0.49 -3.54
CA ARG A 94 14.01 0.32 -2.33
C ARG A 94 14.56 1.71 -2.57
N LEU A 95 13.71 2.71 -2.42
CA LEU A 95 14.04 4.12 -2.55
C LEU A 95 14.59 4.60 -1.21
N MET A 96 15.84 5.05 -1.21
CA MET A 96 16.54 5.44 0.01
C MET A 96 16.54 6.97 0.13
N GLY A 97 16.15 7.45 1.31
CA GLY A 97 16.02 8.86 1.63
C GLY A 97 17.34 9.54 1.97
N HIS A 98 17.29 10.87 1.98
CA HIS A 98 18.38 11.76 2.38
C HIS A 98 18.51 11.80 3.92
N ASP A 99 19.64 11.33 4.47
CA ASP A 99 19.97 11.43 5.91
C ASP A 99 20.92 12.61 6.15
N SER A 100 20.39 13.71 6.70
CA SER A 100 21.15 14.87 7.18
C SER A 100 21.77 14.57 8.55
N ARG A 101 22.90 13.85 8.60
CA ARG A 101 23.63 13.74 9.87
C ARG A 101 24.42 15.02 10.13
N TRP A 102 24.07 15.71 11.22
CA TRP A 102 24.94 16.70 11.83
C TRP A 102 26.13 15.96 12.45
N THR A 103 27.32 16.16 11.90
CA THR A 103 28.55 15.66 12.54
C THR A 103 28.74 16.34 13.90
N MET A 104 29.55 15.77 14.81
CA MET A 104 29.94 16.42 16.09
C MET A 104 30.50 17.84 15.92
N ARG A 105 30.86 18.24 14.69
CA ARG A 105 31.36 19.57 14.32
C ARG A 105 30.28 20.48 13.69
N ARG A 106 28.99 20.15 13.82
CA ARG A 106 27.86 20.86 13.18
C ARG A 106 28.05 21.08 11.66
N LYS A 107 28.74 20.17 10.98
CA LYS A 107 28.81 20.17 9.51
C LYS A 107 27.79 19.16 8.97
N PRO A 108 26.89 19.56 8.05
CA PRO A 108 25.98 18.63 7.39
C PRO A 108 26.79 17.69 6.50
N ARG A 109 26.69 16.38 6.71
CA ARG A 109 27.11 15.38 5.71
C ARG A 109 25.88 14.97 4.92
N LYS A 110 25.85 15.34 3.64
CA LYS A 110 24.77 14.99 2.72
C LYS A 110 24.99 13.57 2.19
N LYS A 111 24.07 12.65 2.44
CA LYS A 111 23.99 11.38 1.67
C LYS A 111 23.04 11.60 0.49
N PRO A 112 23.47 11.32 -0.76
CA PRO A 112 22.60 11.49 -1.92
C PRO A 112 21.45 10.46 -1.90
N TYR A 113 20.32 10.80 -2.52
CA TYR A 113 19.28 9.82 -2.85
C TYR A 113 19.88 8.69 -3.69
N PHE A 114 19.48 7.45 -3.40
CA PHE A 114 19.91 6.29 -4.16
C PHE A 114 18.87 5.18 -4.10
N VAL A 115 19.06 4.17 -4.95
CA VAL A 115 18.14 3.05 -5.07
C VAL A 115 18.89 1.76 -4.76
N ARG A 116 18.29 0.90 -3.94
CA ARG A 116 18.74 -0.48 -3.76
C ARG A 116 17.91 -1.40 -4.61
N ASP A 117 18.59 -2.28 -5.33
CA ASP A 117 17.96 -3.41 -6.01
C ASP A 117 17.86 -4.56 -5.01
N ILE A 118 16.64 -4.87 -4.56
CA ILE A 118 16.42 -5.82 -3.47
C ILE A 118 16.79 -7.24 -3.90
N ASP A 119 16.59 -7.58 -5.17
CA ASP A 119 16.88 -8.91 -5.68
C ASP A 119 18.39 -9.16 -5.78
N ARG A 120 19.18 -8.09 -6.04
CA ARG A 120 20.64 -8.19 -6.14
C ARG A 120 21.37 -7.94 -4.83
N GLN A 121 20.87 -7.03 -4.00
CA GLN A 121 21.59 -6.50 -2.84
C GLN A 121 20.98 -6.97 -1.50
N GLY A 122 19.85 -7.68 -1.55
CA GLY A 122 19.05 -7.98 -0.38
C GLY A 122 18.30 -6.75 0.12
N ASP A 123 17.33 -6.98 1.00
CA ASP A 123 16.66 -5.89 1.70
C ASP A 123 17.50 -5.43 2.91
N HIS A 124 17.40 -4.15 3.29
CA HIS A 124 18.06 -3.65 4.49
C HIS A 124 17.35 -4.20 5.72
N CYS A 125 18.07 -5.00 6.52
CA CYS A 125 17.54 -5.57 7.76
C CYS A 125 17.00 -4.47 8.69
N ARG A 126 15.80 -4.71 9.23
CA ARG A 126 15.25 -3.94 10.36
C ARG A 126 16.25 -4.05 11.52
N LYS A 127 16.67 -2.93 12.09
CA LYS A 127 17.30 -2.94 13.42
C LYS A 127 16.18 -2.79 14.46
N SER A 128 16.38 -3.35 15.65
CA SER A 128 15.43 -3.25 16.76
C SER A 128 15.05 -1.79 17.06
N GLY A 129 13.78 -1.57 17.38
CA GLY A 129 13.24 -0.26 17.76
C GLY A 129 12.44 0.52 16.69
N ASP A 130 12.42 0.07 15.43
CA ASP A 130 11.58 0.70 14.38
C ASP A 130 10.12 0.22 14.45
N TYR A 131 9.42 0.54 15.56
CA TYR A 131 8.02 0.16 15.86
C TYR A 131 6.99 0.61 14.80
N PHE A 132 7.38 1.47 13.85
CA PHE A 132 6.56 1.96 12.74
C PHE A 132 6.99 1.44 11.36
N GLY A 133 7.84 0.40 11.28
CA GLY A 133 8.31 -0.15 10.00
C GLY A 133 9.27 0.75 9.23
N LYS A 134 9.73 1.85 9.83
CA LYS A 134 10.67 2.81 9.25
C LYS A 134 12.10 2.26 9.29
N ALA A 135 12.47 1.30 8.43
CA ALA A 135 13.88 0.89 8.43
C ALA A 135 14.77 2.10 8.14
N VAL A 136 15.69 2.39 9.07
CA VAL A 136 16.60 3.54 9.05
C VAL A 136 17.13 3.83 7.63
N GLY A 137 16.70 4.95 7.05
CA GLY A 137 17.15 5.44 5.74
C GLY A 137 16.22 5.16 4.55
N SER A 138 15.09 4.45 4.71
CA SER A 138 14.06 4.36 3.65
C SER A 138 13.41 5.71 3.41
N LEU A 139 13.02 5.99 2.16
CA LEU A 139 12.21 7.16 1.82
C LEU A 139 10.78 6.98 2.35
N HIS A 140 10.26 7.98 3.08
CA HIS A 140 8.85 8.03 3.46
C HIS A 140 8.06 8.82 2.42
N MET A 141 7.29 8.11 1.59
CA MET A 141 6.57 8.67 0.46
C MET A 141 5.21 9.23 0.88
N LEU A 142 4.83 10.40 0.37
CA LEU A 142 3.49 10.97 0.59
C LEU A 142 2.62 10.94 -0.66
N GLY A 143 3.24 11.00 -1.83
CA GLY A 143 2.55 11.01 -3.10
C GLY A 143 3.46 10.48 -4.20
N ALA A 144 2.82 10.09 -5.29
CA ALA A 144 3.51 9.64 -6.48
C ALA A 144 2.71 10.01 -7.74
N ALA A 145 3.42 10.24 -8.85
CA ALA A 145 2.83 10.41 -10.17
C ALA A 145 3.70 9.74 -11.21
N TYR A 146 3.09 9.29 -12.31
CA TYR A 146 3.81 8.72 -13.44
C TYR A 146 3.44 9.46 -14.72
N SER A 147 4.46 9.89 -15.47
CA SER A 147 4.30 10.40 -16.81
C SER A 147 4.57 9.29 -17.81
N LYS A 148 3.51 8.77 -18.42
CA LYS A 148 3.63 7.73 -19.47
C LYS A 148 4.34 8.25 -20.72
N SER A 149 4.20 9.53 -21.07
CA SER A 149 4.80 10.10 -22.28
C SER A 149 6.32 10.30 -22.18
N ARG A 150 6.83 10.48 -20.96
CA ARG A 150 8.27 10.69 -20.71
C ARG A 150 8.93 9.54 -19.96
N ASP A 151 8.15 8.54 -19.56
CA ASP A 151 8.56 7.42 -18.71
C ASP A 151 9.24 7.86 -17.42
N LEU A 152 8.61 8.83 -16.73
CA LEU A 152 9.13 9.42 -15.49
C LEU A 152 8.21 9.11 -14.32
N ILE A 153 8.80 8.67 -13.21
CA ILE A 153 8.13 8.48 -11.92
C ILE A 153 8.56 9.62 -11.00
N PHE A 154 7.59 10.37 -10.49
CA PHE A 154 7.78 11.45 -9.51
C PHE A 154 7.33 10.95 -8.16
N ILE A 155 8.18 11.09 -7.15
CA ILE A 155 7.92 10.66 -5.77
C ILE A 155 8.16 11.84 -4.83
N SER A 156 7.23 12.10 -3.93
CA SER A 156 7.40 13.12 -2.88
C SER A 156 7.77 12.53 -1.54
N GLN A 157 8.57 13.27 -0.77
CA GLN A 157 8.93 12.93 0.60
C GLN A 157 8.09 13.68 1.63
N GLY A 158 7.73 13.02 2.73
CA GLY A 158 7.02 13.61 3.86
C GLY A 158 7.75 13.57 5.19
N CYS A 159 8.70 14.50 5.40
CA CYS A 159 9.07 14.86 6.77
C CYS A 159 9.09 16.38 6.90
N GLN A 160 8.42 16.92 7.92
CA GLN A 160 8.56 18.32 8.35
C GLN A 160 10.01 18.70 8.71
N CYS A 161 10.86 17.68 8.89
CA CYS A 161 12.27 17.78 9.25
C CYS A 161 13.25 17.66 8.06
N CYS A 162 12.75 17.28 6.88
CA CYS A 162 13.56 17.03 5.68
C CYS A 162 13.19 18.02 4.57
N ASN A 163 14.02 18.08 3.54
CA ASN A 163 13.69 18.80 2.33
C ASN A 163 12.41 18.22 1.71
N ASN A 164 11.50 19.10 1.28
CA ASN A 164 10.25 18.76 0.60
C ASN A 164 10.51 18.39 -0.87
N ASP A 165 11.53 17.57 -1.12
CA ASP A 165 12.00 17.27 -2.47
C ASP A 165 10.99 16.40 -3.24
N VAL A 166 10.85 16.71 -4.52
CA VAL A 166 10.28 15.81 -5.51
C VAL A 166 11.43 15.07 -6.20
N ILE A 167 11.44 13.75 -6.06
CA ILE A 167 12.48 12.87 -6.58
C ILE A 167 11.98 12.23 -7.86
N VAL A 168 12.82 12.22 -8.88
CA VAL A 168 12.49 11.76 -10.24
C VAL A 168 13.28 10.50 -10.56
N TYR A 169 12.56 9.47 -10.95
CA TYR A 169 13.08 8.20 -11.44
C TYR A 169 12.62 7.95 -12.89
N ASP A 170 13.34 7.11 -13.63
CA ASP A 170 12.82 6.55 -14.89
C ASP A 170 11.84 5.39 -14.63
N GLY A 171 11.19 4.89 -15.69
CA GLY A 171 10.27 3.75 -15.62
C GLY A 171 10.91 2.41 -15.25
N ASP A 172 12.24 2.35 -15.18
CA ASP A 172 12.98 1.22 -14.63
C ASP A 172 13.28 1.42 -13.14
N GLY A 173 12.92 2.56 -12.54
CA GLY A 173 13.15 2.88 -11.14
C GLY A 173 14.59 3.30 -10.84
N LYS A 174 15.34 3.80 -11.82
CA LYS A 174 16.67 4.39 -11.60
C LYS A 174 16.50 5.86 -11.20
N TYR A 175 17.21 6.28 -10.17
CA TYR A 175 17.24 7.69 -9.77
C TYR A 175 17.85 8.54 -10.89
N LEU A 176 17.19 9.65 -11.22
CA LEU A 176 17.64 10.62 -12.22
C LEU A 176 18.06 11.94 -11.58
N ARG A 177 17.13 12.56 -10.82
CA ARG A 177 17.31 13.88 -10.20
C ARG A 177 16.29 14.10 -9.08
N HIS A 178 16.39 15.23 -8.39
CA HIS A 178 15.35 15.76 -7.53
C HIS A 178 15.33 17.29 -7.65
N PHE A 179 14.23 17.90 -7.22
CA PHE A 179 14.12 19.35 -7.07
C PHE A 179 13.27 19.67 -5.84
N GLU A 180 13.50 20.86 -5.27
CA GLU A 180 12.81 21.31 -4.06
C GLU A 180 11.39 21.79 -4.40
N ALA A 181 10.42 21.39 -3.59
CA ALA A 181 9.06 21.93 -3.64
C ALA A 181 8.75 22.69 -2.34
N PRO A 182 7.84 23.69 -2.37
CA PRO A 182 7.49 24.49 -1.19
C PRO A 182 6.90 23.67 -0.04
N ALA A 183 6.24 22.56 -0.35
CA ALA A 183 5.62 21.64 0.60
C ALA A 183 5.80 20.22 0.07
N GLY A 184 5.86 19.22 0.97
CA GLY A 184 5.88 17.80 0.60
C GLY A 184 4.51 17.37 0.10
N PRO A 185 4.30 17.14 -1.21
CA PRO A 185 2.96 17.03 -1.74
C PRO A 185 2.30 15.69 -1.39
N SER A 186 1.08 15.76 -0.87
CA SER A 186 0.24 14.60 -0.51
C SER A 186 -0.39 13.92 -1.73
N ALA A 187 -0.57 14.66 -2.82
CA ALA A 187 -1.05 14.16 -4.09
C ALA A 187 -0.30 14.85 -5.24
N MET A 188 -0.06 14.11 -6.31
CA MET A 188 0.63 14.62 -7.50
C MET A 188 -0.05 14.15 -8.77
N VAL A 189 -0.06 15.01 -9.78
CA VAL A 189 -0.59 14.68 -11.11
C VAL A 189 0.43 15.09 -12.16
N ALA A 190 0.88 14.13 -12.98
CA ALA A 190 1.76 14.39 -14.11
C ALA A 190 0.91 14.41 -15.39
N ARG A 191 0.89 15.54 -16.09
CA ARG A 191 0.09 15.73 -17.31
C ARG A 191 0.67 16.82 -18.20
N ASP A 192 0.71 16.58 -19.51
CA ASP A 192 1.10 17.57 -20.54
C ASP A 192 2.47 18.23 -20.31
N GLY A 193 3.45 17.48 -19.77
CA GLY A 193 4.78 18.02 -19.45
C GLY A 193 4.83 18.84 -18.15
N LEU A 194 3.69 18.98 -17.48
CA LEU A 194 3.53 19.66 -16.20
C LEU A 194 3.29 18.66 -15.07
N LEU A 195 3.76 19.03 -13.90
CA LEU A 195 3.58 18.31 -12.65
C LEU A 195 2.86 19.21 -11.66
N TYR A 196 1.68 18.78 -11.23
CA TYR A 196 0.84 19.47 -10.27
C TYR A 196 1.06 18.85 -8.90
N LEU A 197 1.45 19.67 -7.93
CA LEU A 197 1.83 19.26 -6.58
C LEU A 197 0.83 19.82 -5.57
N ALA A 198 0.13 18.94 -4.85
CA ALA A 198 -0.82 19.35 -3.82
C ALA A 198 -0.10 19.75 -2.53
N ASP A 199 -0.19 21.01 -2.13
CA ASP A 199 0.14 21.41 -0.77
C ASP A 199 -1.04 21.08 0.15
N HIS A 200 -0.87 20.01 0.92
CA HIS A 200 -1.87 19.48 1.84
C HIS A 200 -2.38 20.54 2.83
N ASN A 201 -1.48 21.34 3.42
CA ASN A 201 -1.81 22.20 4.56
C ASN A 201 -2.36 23.56 4.15
N PHE A 202 -1.92 24.10 3.01
CA PHE A 202 -2.30 25.45 2.58
C PHE A 202 -3.35 25.47 1.46
N CYS A 203 -3.72 24.30 0.93
CA CYS A 203 -4.64 24.17 -0.21
C CYS A 203 -4.17 24.93 -1.45
N PHE A 204 -2.88 24.86 -1.74
CA PHE A 204 -2.33 25.29 -3.01
C PHE A 204 -2.00 24.10 -3.88
N ILE A 205 -2.07 24.31 -5.18
CA ILE A 205 -1.54 23.39 -6.18
C ILE A 205 -0.40 24.10 -6.89
N HIS A 206 0.82 23.63 -6.67
CA HIS A 206 2.00 24.20 -7.32
C HIS A 206 2.28 23.45 -8.63
N VAL A 207 2.44 24.20 -9.71
CA VAL A 207 2.65 23.67 -11.05
C VAL A 207 4.11 23.82 -11.42
N TYR A 208 4.75 22.72 -11.78
CA TYR A 208 6.14 22.65 -12.20
C TYR A 208 6.25 22.03 -13.59
N THR A 209 7.31 22.32 -14.33
CA THR A 209 7.72 21.46 -15.45
C THR A 209 8.33 20.17 -14.89
N TYR A 210 8.42 19.11 -15.70
CA TYR A 210 9.08 17.88 -15.27
C TYR A 210 10.55 18.08 -14.85
N GLU A 211 11.23 19.10 -15.37
CA GLU A 211 12.59 19.47 -15.01
C GLU A 211 12.71 20.16 -13.64
N GLY A 212 11.58 20.45 -12.98
CA GLY A 212 11.56 21.11 -11.67
C GLY A 212 11.54 22.63 -11.73
N ARG A 213 11.16 23.23 -12.88
CA ARG A 213 10.97 24.69 -12.98
C ARG A 213 9.55 25.04 -12.54
N TRP A 214 9.43 25.94 -11.58
CA TRP A 214 8.12 26.44 -11.16
C TRP A 214 7.45 27.22 -12.30
N VAL A 215 6.15 27.04 -12.46
CA VAL A 215 5.31 27.69 -13.48
C VAL A 215 4.31 28.65 -12.84
N ARG A 216 3.53 28.16 -11.87
CA ARG A 216 2.53 28.94 -11.13
C ARG A 216 2.03 28.21 -9.89
N SER A 217 1.24 28.90 -9.06
CA SER A 217 0.50 28.32 -7.93
C SER A 217 -0.99 28.60 -8.08
N ILE A 218 -1.83 27.59 -7.84
CA ILE A 218 -3.29 27.68 -7.92
C ILE A 218 -3.86 27.61 -6.50
N ASP A 219 -4.67 28.58 -6.11
CA ASP A 219 -5.43 28.53 -4.86
C ASP A 219 -6.64 27.60 -5.06
N ALA A 220 -6.58 26.38 -4.55
CA ALA A 220 -7.64 25.39 -4.72
C ALA A 220 -8.96 25.85 -4.06
N LEU A 221 -8.93 26.78 -3.11
CA LEU A 221 -10.14 27.36 -2.51
C LEU A 221 -10.72 28.53 -3.33
N GLY A 222 -9.98 29.08 -4.29
CA GLY A 222 -10.42 30.21 -5.11
C GLY A 222 -10.56 31.53 -4.34
N ARG A 223 -9.89 31.66 -3.18
CA ARG A 223 -10.00 32.83 -2.29
C ARG A 223 -8.94 33.90 -2.59
N ASN A 224 -8.19 33.75 -3.69
CA ASN A 224 -7.09 34.63 -4.11
C ASN A 224 -6.07 34.91 -2.99
N ARG A 225 -5.71 33.88 -2.22
CA ARG A 225 -4.82 33.98 -1.04
C ARG A 225 -3.33 34.13 -1.39
N GLN A 226 -3.00 34.70 -2.54
CA GLN A 226 -1.63 34.75 -3.04
C GLN A 226 -0.68 35.57 -2.16
N GLU A 227 -1.21 36.52 -1.36
CA GLU A 227 -0.44 37.27 -0.35
C GLU A 227 0.18 36.39 0.76
N GLY A 228 -0.24 35.12 0.87
CA GLY A 228 0.31 34.15 1.83
C GLY A 228 1.52 33.36 1.33
N LEU A 229 1.86 33.45 0.04
CA LEU A 229 2.99 32.74 -0.57
C LEU A 229 4.19 33.70 -0.72
N PHE A 230 5.36 33.31 -0.22
CA PHE A 230 6.60 34.04 -0.47
C PHE A 230 7.31 33.40 -1.65
N TYR A 231 7.82 34.22 -2.56
CA TYR A 231 8.53 33.75 -3.75
C TYR A 231 9.99 34.16 -3.66
N LEU A 232 10.90 33.25 -3.99
CA LEU A 232 12.32 33.53 -4.18
C LEU A 232 12.53 34.43 -5.40
N THR A 233 13.76 34.92 -5.56
CA THR A 233 14.16 35.76 -6.69
C THR A 233 13.99 35.07 -8.05
N ASP A 234 13.96 33.74 -8.09
CA ASP A 234 13.68 32.94 -9.29
C ASP A 234 12.17 32.70 -9.54
N GLY A 235 11.31 33.29 -8.70
CA GLY A 235 9.86 33.14 -8.75
C GLY A 235 9.32 31.86 -8.10
N SER A 236 10.17 30.97 -7.56
CA SER A 236 9.70 29.76 -6.89
C SER A 236 9.13 30.05 -5.50
N PRO A 237 8.03 29.41 -5.08
CA PRO A 237 7.45 29.61 -3.76
C PRO A 237 8.33 28.97 -2.68
N VAL A 238 8.46 29.63 -1.54
CA VAL A 238 9.06 29.08 -0.31
C VAL A 238 8.11 29.30 0.86
N GLN A 239 8.01 28.27 1.70
CA GLN A 239 7.20 28.32 2.90
C GLN A 239 7.78 29.31 3.92
N LYS A 240 6.98 30.27 4.40
CA LYS A 240 7.37 31.05 5.58
C LYS A 240 7.18 30.19 6.83
N HIS A 241 8.27 29.96 7.57
CA HIS A 241 8.24 29.22 8.84
C HIS A 241 7.28 29.82 9.90
N ASP A 242 7.05 31.14 9.85
CA ASP A 242 6.18 31.90 10.79
C ASP A 242 4.70 31.97 10.36
N TYR A 243 4.30 31.36 9.24
CA TYR A 243 2.94 31.49 8.71
C TYR A 243 1.92 30.50 9.32
N LYS A 244 2.15 30.07 10.56
CA LYS A 244 1.32 29.06 11.25
C LYS A 244 -0.07 29.56 11.69
N GLU A 245 -0.27 30.86 11.84
CA GLU A 245 -1.46 31.37 12.55
C GLU A 245 -2.61 31.88 11.66
N LYS A 246 -2.39 32.17 10.37
CA LYS A 246 -3.43 32.88 9.56
C LYS A 246 -4.32 31.99 8.70
N TYR A 247 -3.90 30.76 8.40
CA TYR A 247 -4.66 29.82 7.58
C TYR A 247 -4.63 28.39 8.12
N ALA A 248 -4.48 28.22 9.44
CA ALA A 248 -4.86 26.99 10.13
C ALA A 248 -6.37 26.80 9.99
N THR A 249 -6.81 26.51 8.78
CA THR A 249 -8.20 26.25 8.46
C THR A 249 -8.56 24.90 9.07
N THR A 250 -9.82 24.76 9.49
CA THR A 250 -10.40 23.47 9.88
C THR A 250 -9.97 22.40 8.88
N ASN A 251 -9.66 21.18 9.38
CA ASN A 251 -9.23 20.03 8.58
C ASN A 251 -10.00 19.86 7.25
N GLU A 252 -11.26 20.30 7.20
CA GLU A 252 -12.12 20.37 6.01
C GLU A 252 -11.51 21.07 4.79
N ASN A 253 -10.44 21.86 4.96
CA ASN A 253 -9.76 22.62 3.89
C ASN A 253 -8.35 22.07 3.63
N CYS A 254 -8.15 20.75 3.61
CA CYS A 254 -6.89 20.12 3.18
C CYS A 254 -7.09 19.35 1.86
N ILE A 255 -6.09 19.36 0.97
CA ILE A 255 -6.12 18.53 -0.25
C ILE A 255 -5.65 17.10 0.10
N VAL A 256 -6.47 16.12 -0.25
CA VAL A 256 -6.23 14.71 0.13
C VAL A 256 -6.04 13.77 -1.06
N SER A 257 -6.58 14.13 -2.22
CA SER A 257 -6.42 13.35 -3.46
C SER A 257 -6.53 14.27 -4.66
N MET A 258 -5.83 13.94 -5.74
CA MET A 258 -5.90 14.68 -7.00
C MET A 258 -5.74 13.74 -8.19
N CYS A 259 -6.46 14.02 -9.27
CA CYS A 259 -6.27 13.33 -10.54
C CYS A 259 -6.66 14.21 -11.73
N ALA A 260 -6.14 13.87 -12.91
CA ALA A 260 -6.64 14.43 -14.16
C ALA A 260 -8.01 13.82 -14.49
N GLN A 261 -8.89 14.61 -15.11
CA GLN A 261 -10.18 14.18 -15.66
C GLN A 261 -10.29 14.72 -17.08
N GLY A 262 -10.29 13.84 -18.08
CA GLY A 262 -10.19 14.23 -19.48
C GLY A 262 -8.89 14.97 -19.80
N GLU A 263 -8.95 15.76 -20.88
CA GLU A 263 -7.79 16.46 -21.44
C GLU A 263 -7.48 17.80 -20.79
N ASP A 264 -8.45 18.45 -20.12
CA ASP A 264 -8.30 19.82 -19.63
C ASP A 264 -8.60 20.00 -18.13
N LYS A 265 -9.26 19.05 -17.46
CA LYS A 265 -9.69 19.20 -16.05
C LYS A 265 -8.78 18.54 -15.03
N LEU A 266 -8.75 19.14 -13.84
CA LEU A 266 -8.07 18.64 -12.65
C LEU A 266 -9.11 18.48 -11.53
N ALA A 267 -9.30 17.26 -11.05
CA ALA A 267 -10.18 16.97 -9.93
C ALA A 267 -9.37 16.98 -8.62
N VAL A 268 -9.85 17.74 -7.63
CA VAL A 268 -9.18 17.98 -6.35
C VAL A 268 -10.10 17.55 -5.22
N GLY A 269 -9.77 16.43 -4.57
CA GLY A 269 -10.49 15.92 -3.40
C GLY A 269 -10.03 16.62 -2.13
N MET A 270 -10.99 17.07 -1.33
CA MET A 270 -10.79 17.78 -0.07
C MET A 270 -11.11 16.86 1.12
N GLU A 271 -10.43 17.04 2.25
CA GLU A 271 -10.64 16.24 3.48
C GLU A 271 -12.09 16.31 3.99
N GLY A 272 -12.80 17.43 3.76
CA GLY A 272 -14.23 17.59 4.08
C GLY A 272 -15.19 16.81 3.16
N GLY A 273 -14.70 16.12 2.14
CA GLY A 273 -15.51 15.31 1.22
C GLY A 273 -15.80 15.95 -0.13
N LEU A 274 -15.71 17.29 -0.20
CA LEU A 274 -15.88 18.06 -1.43
C LEU A 274 -14.85 17.64 -2.48
N VAL A 275 -15.28 17.53 -3.73
CA VAL A 275 -14.36 17.38 -4.87
C VAL A 275 -14.52 18.59 -5.79
N ARG A 276 -13.45 19.36 -5.98
CA ARG A 276 -13.44 20.56 -6.83
C ARG A 276 -12.92 20.22 -8.21
N ILE A 277 -13.63 20.63 -9.26
CA ILE A 277 -13.19 20.45 -10.64
C ILE A 277 -12.64 21.77 -11.16
N LEU A 278 -11.34 21.79 -11.46
CA LEU A 278 -10.62 22.95 -11.99
C LEU A 278 -10.33 22.75 -13.48
N ASN A 279 -10.31 23.83 -14.25
CA ASN A 279 -9.84 23.79 -15.64
C ASN A 279 -8.31 23.86 -15.74
N GLY A 280 -7.80 23.82 -16.97
CA GLY A 280 -6.38 23.91 -17.27
C GLY A 280 -5.69 25.19 -16.78
N ASP A 281 -6.43 26.23 -16.40
CA ASP A 281 -5.92 27.48 -15.82
C ASP A 281 -5.98 27.51 -14.28
N GLY A 282 -6.56 26.50 -13.65
CA GLY A 282 -6.81 26.47 -12.22
C GLY A 282 -8.07 27.23 -11.79
N ARG A 283 -8.94 27.63 -12.73
CA ARG A 283 -10.25 28.21 -12.42
C ARG A 283 -11.23 27.11 -12.05
N LEU A 284 -12.03 27.35 -11.01
CA LEU A 284 -13.11 26.47 -10.61
C LEU A 284 -14.17 26.40 -11.71
N LEU A 285 -14.48 25.18 -12.16
CA LEU A 285 -15.59 24.91 -13.07
C LEU A 285 -16.87 24.61 -12.27
N PHE A 286 -16.80 23.65 -11.35
CA PHE A 286 -17.89 23.27 -10.46
C PHE A 286 -17.36 22.42 -9.29
N ASP A 287 -18.18 22.32 -8.25
CA ASP A 287 -17.93 21.47 -7.09
C ASP A 287 -18.84 20.23 -7.13
N ILE A 288 -18.33 19.11 -6.63
CA ILE A 288 -19.05 17.84 -6.48
C ILE A 288 -19.15 17.55 -4.98
N GLU A 289 -20.37 17.54 -4.47
CA GLU A 289 -20.65 17.16 -3.09
C GLU A 289 -20.48 15.66 -2.86
N PRO A 290 -19.99 15.24 -1.68
CA PRO A 290 -19.92 13.84 -1.35
C PRO A 290 -21.34 13.22 -1.31
N PRO A 291 -21.49 11.93 -1.62
CA PRO A 291 -22.80 11.25 -1.62
C PRO A 291 -23.58 11.35 -0.30
N ARG A 292 -22.85 11.55 0.80
CA ARG A 292 -23.38 11.89 2.12
C ARG A 292 -22.27 12.60 2.93
N PRO A 293 -22.63 13.41 3.95
CA PRO A 293 -21.65 14.08 4.80
C PRO A 293 -20.68 13.12 5.50
N GLY A 294 -19.45 13.58 5.74
CA GLY A 294 -18.42 12.82 6.46
C GLY A 294 -17.73 11.72 5.65
N LEU A 295 -17.91 11.71 4.32
CA LEU A 295 -17.15 10.83 3.43
C LEU A 295 -15.87 11.50 2.94
N TYR A 296 -14.78 10.76 3.00
CA TYR A 296 -13.43 11.17 2.61
C TYR A 296 -13.08 10.59 1.22
N PRO A 297 -12.66 11.40 0.23
CA PRO A 297 -12.34 10.95 -1.11
C PRO A 297 -10.94 10.34 -1.15
N ASN A 298 -10.83 9.09 -0.70
CA ASN A 298 -9.55 8.44 -0.41
C ASN A 298 -8.70 8.16 -1.65
N SER A 299 -9.34 7.68 -2.73
CA SER A 299 -8.66 7.42 -4.00
C SER A 299 -9.52 7.89 -5.16
N MET A 300 -8.88 8.56 -6.12
CA MET A 300 -9.55 9.20 -7.25
C MET A 300 -8.81 8.92 -8.55
N THR A 301 -9.55 8.75 -9.64
CA THR A 301 -8.99 8.72 -10.99
C THR A 301 -10.03 9.20 -12.00
N GLY A 302 -9.61 9.98 -12.99
CA GLY A 302 -10.44 10.32 -14.14
C GLY A 302 -10.00 9.57 -15.40
N ASP A 303 -10.92 9.41 -16.34
CA ASP A 303 -10.66 8.81 -17.64
C ASP A 303 -10.70 9.86 -18.78
N SER A 304 -10.44 9.44 -20.02
CA SER A 304 -10.40 10.33 -21.18
C SER A 304 -11.80 10.80 -21.62
N GLN A 305 -12.85 10.10 -21.20
CA GLN A 305 -14.26 10.46 -21.43
C GLN A 305 -14.81 11.41 -20.36
N GLU A 306 -13.93 12.00 -19.56
CA GLU A 306 -14.27 12.89 -18.44
C GLU A 306 -15.14 12.22 -17.37
N ASN A 307 -15.13 10.89 -17.25
CA ASN A 307 -15.65 10.28 -16.04
C ASN A 307 -14.63 10.47 -14.92
N LEU A 308 -15.14 10.63 -13.70
CA LEU A 308 -14.37 10.67 -12.48
C LEU A 308 -14.82 9.54 -11.56
N PHE A 309 -13.90 8.69 -11.14
CA PHE A 309 -14.12 7.65 -10.17
C PHE A 309 -13.57 8.08 -8.82
N VAL A 310 -14.40 7.99 -7.79
CA VAL A 310 -14.03 8.35 -6.42
C VAL A 310 -14.39 7.19 -5.50
N TYR A 311 -13.40 6.64 -4.81
CA TYR A 311 -13.62 5.69 -3.73
C TYR A 311 -13.66 6.42 -2.40
N TYR A 312 -14.83 6.43 -1.77
CA TYR A 312 -15.03 7.09 -0.50
C TYR A 312 -14.82 6.15 0.69
N THR A 313 -14.27 6.69 1.76
CA THR A 313 -14.13 6.10 3.10
C THR A 313 -14.74 7.04 4.15
N GLY A 314 -14.84 6.62 5.40
CA GLY A 314 -15.26 7.48 6.52
C GLY A 314 -14.09 8.18 7.23
N ASP A 315 -12.86 7.95 6.78
CA ASP A 315 -11.61 8.50 7.34
C ASP A 315 -10.45 8.34 6.34
N ALA A 316 -9.31 8.98 6.63
CA ALA A 316 -8.10 8.90 5.81
C ALA A 316 -7.41 7.54 5.80
N TYR A 317 -7.63 6.69 6.82
CA TYR A 317 -6.90 5.44 7.07
C TYR A 317 -7.62 4.20 6.52
N PHE A 318 -8.58 4.39 5.60
CA PHE A 318 -9.39 3.33 5.01
C PHE A 318 -10.17 2.47 6.03
N SER A 319 -10.34 2.93 7.28
CA SER A 319 -10.91 2.09 8.35
C SER A 319 -12.42 1.87 8.18
N LYS A 320 -13.10 2.76 7.44
CA LYS A 320 -14.54 2.74 7.17
C LYS A 320 -14.83 2.83 5.66
N PRO A 321 -14.65 1.77 4.86
CA PRO A 321 -14.90 1.84 3.42
C PRO A 321 -16.38 2.08 3.11
N ALA A 322 -16.69 3.12 2.33
CA ALA A 322 -18.05 3.48 1.95
C ALA A 322 -18.41 2.96 0.55
N GLY A 323 -17.51 3.10 -0.42
CA GLY A 323 -17.68 2.53 -1.76
C GLY A 323 -17.21 3.42 -2.90
N LEU A 324 -17.30 2.86 -4.12
CA LEU A 324 -16.92 3.53 -5.37
C LEU A 324 -18.12 4.26 -5.99
N TYR A 325 -17.90 5.49 -6.43
CA TYR A 325 -18.85 6.30 -7.18
C TYR A 325 -18.23 6.73 -8.49
N ARG A 326 -19.07 6.90 -9.52
CA ARG A 326 -18.66 7.48 -10.80
C ARG A 326 -19.44 8.77 -11.02
N TYR A 327 -18.73 9.82 -11.39
CA TYR A 327 -19.28 11.10 -11.81
C TYR A 327 -19.00 11.29 -13.29
N GLY A 328 -19.94 11.86 -14.04
CA GLY A 328 -19.70 12.21 -15.42
C GLY A 328 -19.04 13.59 -15.58
N ALA A 329 -18.93 14.02 -16.83
CA ALA A 329 -18.27 15.25 -17.27
C ALA A 329 -18.71 16.53 -16.54
N ARG A 330 -19.94 16.56 -16.03
CA ARG A 330 -20.57 17.71 -15.37
C ARG A 330 -20.89 17.44 -13.89
N GLY A 331 -20.28 16.41 -13.31
CA GLY A 331 -20.45 16.05 -11.90
C GLY A 331 -21.73 15.25 -11.61
N GLU A 332 -22.42 14.75 -12.63
CA GLU A 332 -23.62 13.94 -12.43
C GLU A 332 -23.25 12.59 -11.80
N ILE A 333 -23.85 12.28 -10.65
CA ILE A 333 -23.52 11.08 -9.87
C ILE A 333 -24.17 9.83 -10.45
N ARG A 334 -23.39 8.74 -10.53
CA ARG A 334 -23.84 7.38 -10.81
C ARG A 334 -23.22 6.46 -9.75
N GLY A 335 -24.03 5.94 -8.83
CA GLY A 335 -23.53 5.01 -7.82
C GLY A 335 -24.43 4.84 -6.59
N PRO A 336 -23.93 4.16 -5.53
CA PRO A 336 -22.60 3.53 -5.48
C PRO A 336 -22.47 2.38 -6.49
N CYS A 337 -21.39 2.41 -7.25
CA CYS A 337 -21.00 1.38 -8.21
C CYS A 337 -20.60 0.08 -7.50
N PHE A 338 -19.83 0.22 -6.43
CA PHE A 338 -19.52 -0.85 -5.48
C PHE A 338 -19.79 -0.33 -4.07
N ARG A 339 -20.59 -1.07 -3.28
CA ARG A 339 -20.89 -0.71 -1.89
C ARG A 339 -19.89 -1.34 -0.93
N GLY A 340 -19.23 -0.52 -0.11
CA GLY A 340 -18.22 -0.95 0.85
C GLY A 340 -17.08 -1.76 0.24
N ASN A 341 -16.32 -2.45 1.09
CA ASN A 341 -15.25 -3.36 0.66
C ASN A 341 -15.79 -4.57 -0.13
N LEU A 342 -16.92 -5.14 0.29
CA LEU A 342 -17.46 -6.39 -0.28
C LEU A 342 -18.03 -6.25 -1.70
N GLY A 343 -18.47 -5.05 -2.09
CA GLY A 343 -19.02 -4.77 -3.41
C GLY A 343 -18.02 -5.05 -4.53
N LEU A 344 -16.74 -4.73 -4.31
CA LEU A 344 -15.65 -4.93 -5.27
C LEU A 344 -15.40 -6.41 -5.60
N PHE A 345 -15.64 -7.30 -4.64
CA PHE A 345 -15.41 -8.73 -4.80
C PHE A 345 -16.57 -9.48 -5.46
N ALA A 346 -17.77 -8.87 -5.55
CA ALA A 346 -18.93 -9.57 -6.08
C ALA A 346 -18.79 -9.96 -7.57
N PRO A 347 -18.30 -9.10 -8.47
CA PRO A 347 -18.01 -9.48 -9.85
C PRO A 347 -16.98 -10.61 -9.95
N MET A 348 -15.90 -10.52 -9.17
CA MET A 348 -14.84 -11.56 -9.13
C MET A 348 -15.39 -12.90 -8.65
N ALA A 349 -16.15 -12.92 -7.56
CA ALA A 349 -16.73 -14.16 -7.04
C ALA A 349 -17.67 -14.84 -8.06
N ARG A 350 -18.43 -14.05 -8.84
CA ARG A 350 -19.29 -14.59 -9.89
C ARG A 350 -18.47 -15.23 -11.02
N GLU A 351 -17.39 -14.58 -11.42
CA GLU A 351 -16.49 -15.10 -12.46
C GLU A 351 -15.77 -16.37 -12.01
N LEU A 352 -15.25 -16.41 -10.77
CA LEU A 352 -14.63 -17.61 -10.20
C LEU A 352 -15.60 -18.80 -10.17
N LYS A 353 -16.85 -18.57 -9.72
CA LYS A 353 -17.88 -19.62 -9.71
C LYS A 353 -18.16 -20.16 -11.12
N LYS A 354 -18.17 -19.29 -12.13
CA LYS A 354 -18.34 -19.70 -13.53
C LYS A 354 -17.18 -20.58 -14.00
N ARG A 355 -15.93 -20.20 -13.70
CA ARG A 355 -14.72 -20.97 -14.06
C ARG A 355 -14.68 -22.34 -13.38
N ILE A 356 -15.08 -22.39 -12.10
CA ILE A 356 -15.20 -23.65 -11.36
C ILE A 356 -16.26 -24.54 -12.02
N ALA A 357 -17.44 -23.99 -12.32
CA ALA A 357 -18.52 -24.74 -12.97
C ALA A 357 -18.17 -25.21 -14.40
N SER A 358 -17.31 -24.50 -15.12
CA SER A 358 -16.84 -24.89 -16.46
C SER A 358 -15.62 -25.82 -16.45
N GLY A 359 -15.09 -26.19 -15.27
CA GLY A 359 -13.90 -27.04 -15.15
C GLY A 359 -12.59 -26.34 -15.57
N GLN A 360 -12.58 -25.02 -15.67
CA GLN A 360 -11.42 -24.21 -16.08
C GLN A 360 -10.65 -23.61 -14.91
N ALA A 361 -11.15 -23.78 -13.68
CA ALA A 361 -10.53 -23.23 -12.48
C ALA A 361 -9.25 -23.98 -12.10
N ASP A 362 -8.23 -23.22 -11.70
CA ASP A 362 -7.01 -23.73 -11.09
C ASP A 362 -7.03 -23.58 -9.56
N ALA A 363 -5.97 -24.04 -8.89
CA ALA A 363 -5.83 -23.94 -7.43
C ALA A 363 -6.08 -22.52 -6.90
N TRP A 364 -5.59 -21.50 -7.61
CA TRP A 364 -5.72 -20.10 -7.23
C TRP A 364 -7.15 -19.59 -7.30
N ASP A 365 -7.93 -20.02 -8.29
CA ASP A 365 -9.33 -19.67 -8.41
C ASP A 365 -10.15 -20.21 -7.21
N TYR A 366 -9.86 -21.44 -6.77
CA TYR A 366 -10.46 -22.01 -5.55
C TYR A 366 -10.06 -21.23 -4.30
N PHE A 367 -8.77 -20.94 -4.11
CA PHE A 367 -8.27 -20.14 -2.99
C PHE A 367 -8.90 -18.74 -2.96
N GLN A 368 -8.93 -18.03 -4.09
CA GLN A 368 -9.46 -16.67 -4.17
C GLN A 368 -10.96 -16.64 -3.87
N LEU A 369 -11.72 -17.65 -4.32
CA LEU A 369 -13.13 -17.74 -3.96
C LEU A 369 -13.31 -17.97 -2.45
N ALA A 370 -12.50 -18.85 -1.86
CA ALA A 370 -12.48 -19.07 -0.41
C ALA A 370 -12.17 -17.78 0.35
N ASP A 371 -11.13 -17.03 -0.04
CA ASP A 371 -10.76 -15.73 0.55
C ASP A 371 -11.92 -14.73 0.48
N ILE A 372 -12.65 -14.67 -0.63
CA ILE A 372 -13.85 -13.81 -0.73
C ILE A 372 -14.97 -14.27 0.22
N GLN A 373 -15.18 -15.58 0.39
CA GLN A 373 -16.18 -16.11 1.33
C GLN A 373 -15.81 -15.80 2.78
N ILE A 374 -14.54 -15.96 3.11
CA ILE A 374 -13.92 -15.61 4.39
C ILE A 374 -14.16 -14.15 4.74
N ARG A 375 -13.86 -13.23 3.82
CA ARG A 375 -14.07 -11.78 4.01
C ARG A 375 -15.53 -11.42 4.26
N ARG A 376 -16.46 -12.23 3.75
CA ARG A 376 -17.90 -12.10 4.00
C ARG A 376 -18.33 -12.71 5.34
N LYS A 377 -17.38 -13.11 6.19
CA LYS A 377 -17.58 -13.82 7.45
C LYS A 377 -18.41 -15.09 7.28
N LYS A 378 -18.28 -15.74 6.12
CA LYS A 378 -18.88 -17.05 5.85
C LYS A 378 -17.85 -18.14 6.14
N LEU A 379 -17.68 -18.47 7.42
CA LEU A 379 -17.09 -19.76 7.78
C LEU A 379 -18.12 -20.83 7.45
N SER A 380 -17.84 -21.65 6.46
CA SER A 380 -18.73 -22.75 6.09
C SER A 380 -17.91 -23.94 5.65
N ARG A 381 -18.54 -25.12 5.65
CA ARG A 381 -17.93 -26.32 5.06
C ARG A 381 -17.60 -26.11 3.58
N GLU A 382 -18.36 -25.29 2.85
CA GLU A 382 -18.06 -24.90 1.47
C GLU A 382 -16.70 -24.20 1.37
N THR A 383 -16.42 -23.25 2.28
CA THR A 383 -15.14 -22.54 2.34
C THR A 383 -13.96 -23.50 2.54
N ILE A 384 -14.11 -24.50 3.43
CA ILE A 384 -13.10 -25.53 3.66
C ILE A 384 -12.91 -26.38 2.40
N LEU A 385 -13.99 -26.84 1.76
CA LEU A 385 -13.92 -27.63 0.54
C LEU A 385 -13.20 -26.88 -0.60
N LEU A 386 -13.40 -25.56 -0.70
CA LEU A 386 -12.64 -24.73 -1.65
C LEU A 386 -11.14 -24.73 -1.32
N LEU A 387 -10.76 -24.56 -0.05
CA LEU A 387 -9.37 -24.60 0.38
C LEU A 387 -8.73 -25.98 0.21
N GLU A 388 -9.44 -27.04 0.57
CA GLU A 388 -9.02 -28.44 0.34
C GLU A 388 -8.78 -28.69 -1.15
N LYS A 389 -9.71 -28.25 -2.02
CA LYS A 389 -9.54 -28.40 -3.48
C LYS A 389 -8.37 -27.59 -4.02
N SER A 390 -8.15 -26.38 -3.49
CA SER A 390 -6.98 -25.58 -3.82
C SER A 390 -5.68 -26.31 -3.47
N VAL A 391 -5.58 -26.90 -2.29
CA VAL A 391 -4.41 -27.65 -1.83
C VAL A 391 -4.24 -28.97 -2.58
N GLU A 392 -5.34 -29.64 -2.95
CA GLU A 392 -5.32 -30.84 -3.79
C GLU A 392 -4.69 -30.56 -5.16
N LEU A 393 -5.10 -29.46 -5.81
CA LEU A 393 -4.58 -29.04 -7.11
C LEU A 393 -3.15 -28.50 -7.02
N LYS A 394 -2.79 -27.88 -5.88
CA LYS A 394 -1.45 -27.34 -5.64
C LYS A 394 -1.02 -27.55 -4.18
N PRO A 395 -0.34 -28.68 -3.87
CA PRO A 395 0.03 -29.04 -2.50
C PRO A 395 1.05 -28.11 -1.83
N ASP A 396 1.80 -27.32 -2.61
CA ASP A 396 2.79 -26.36 -2.13
C ASP A 396 2.26 -24.91 -2.08
N LEU A 397 0.96 -24.71 -2.33
CA LEU A 397 0.31 -23.40 -2.21
C LEU A 397 0.13 -23.04 -0.73
N TRP A 398 1.21 -22.58 -0.11
CA TRP A 398 1.28 -22.33 1.35
C TRP A 398 0.17 -21.40 1.84
N ILE A 399 -0.21 -20.43 1.00
CA ILE A 399 -1.26 -19.46 1.29
C ILE A 399 -2.64 -20.12 1.54
N ALA A 400 -2.96 -21.16 0.76
CA ALA A 400 -4.18 -21.95 0.92
C ALA A 400 -4.07 -22.90 2.13
N LEU A 401 -2.89 -23.49 2.36
CA LEU A 401 -2.62 -24.33 3.53
C LEU A 401 -2.77 -23.55 4.84
N THR A 402 -2.26 -22.31 4.91
CA THR A 402 -2.39 -21.46 6.09
C THR A 402 -3.85 -21.14 6.39
N TYR A 403 -4.60 -20.73 5.37
CA TYR A 403 -6.02 -20.47 5.52
C TYR A 403 -6.75 -21.73 5.99
N LEU A 404 -6.52 -22.86 5.33
CA LEU A 404 -7.12 -24.14 5.72
C LEU A 404 -6.81 -24.47 7.19
N GLY A 405 -5.56 -24.34 7.61
CA GLY A 405 -5.13 -24.55 9.00
C GLY A 405 -5.85 -23.64 10.00
N LEU A 406 -5.90 -22.34 9.75
CA LEU A 406 -6.55 -21.37 10.63
C LEU A 406 -8.06 -21.63 10.75
N TYR A 407 -8.74 -21.97 9.64
CA TYR A 407 -10.18 -22.26 9.67
C TYR A 407 -10.50 -23.62 10.30
N LEU A 408 -9.67 -24.64 10.09
CA LEU A 408 -9.81 -25.91 10.80
C LEU A 408 -9.62 -25.72 12.31
N LYS A 409 -8.63 -24.92 12.75
CA LYS A 409 -8.44 -24.56 14.16
C LYS A 409 -9.70 -23.88 14.72
N ALA A 410 -10.27 -22.92 13.99
CA ALA A 410 -11.49 -22.22 14.40
C ALA A 410 -12.73 -23.13 14.52
N LEU A 411 -12.72 -24.29 13.87
CA LEU A 411 -13.79 -25.30 13.95
C LEU A 411 -13.49 -26.44 14.93
N GLY A 412 -12.34 -26.40 15.62
CA GLY A 412 -11.93 -27.41 16.59
C GLY A 412 -11.20 -28.62 15.99
N GLU A 413 -10.99 -28.67 14.66
CA GLU A 413 -10.29 -29.73 13.93
C GLU A 413 -8.75 -29.62 14.10
N THR A 414 -8.29 -29.70 15.35
CA THR A 414 -6.96 -29.28 15.77
C THR A 414 -5.83 -30.07 15.10
N GLU A 415 -5.96 -31.38 14.93
CA GLU A 415 -4.91 -32.20 14.32
C GLU A 415 -4.71 -31.88 12.83
N GLN A 416 -5.82 -31.75 12.09
CA GLN A 416 -5.78 -31.37 10.67
C GLN A 416 -5.25 -29.94 10.49
N ALA A 417 -5.64 -29.04 11.39
CA ALA A 417 -5.16 -27.66 11.41
C ALA A 417 -3.63 -27.61 11.56
N VAL A 418 -3.09 -28.32 12.55
CA VAL A 418 -1.64 -28.39 12.80
C VAL A 418 -0.92 -28.94 11.58
N ASN A 419 -1.39 -30.04 11.00
CA ASN A 419 -0.78 -30.61 9.78
C ASN A 419 -0.72 -29.59 8.62
N CYS A 420 -1.78 -28.83 8.40
CA CYS A 420 -1.80 -27.78 7.38
C CYS A 420 -0.80 -26.65 7.69
N MET A 421 -0.74 -26.20 8.95
CA MET A 421 0.19 -25.15 9.39
C MET A 421 1.65 -25.60 9.29
N GLU A 422 1.98 -26.84 9.69
CA GLU A 422 3.34 -27.39 9.56
C GLU A 422 3.78 -27.44 8.09
N LYS A 423 2.89 -27.89 7.20
CA LYS A 423 3.16 -27.90 5.75
C LYS A 423 3.37 -26.50 5.20
N ALA A 424 2.54 -25.52 5.59
CA ALA A 424 2.67 -24.16 5.13
C ALA A 424 4.00 -23.53 5.59
N MET A 425 4.36 -23.72 6.86
CA MET A 425 5.61 -23.24 7.47
C MET A 425 6.88 -23.85 6.84
N ALA A 426 6.77 -24.99 6.14
CA ALA A 426 7.88 -25.55 5.37
C ALA A 426 8.21 -24.72 4.11
N TYR A 427 7.25 -23.94 3.59
CA TYR A 427 7.41 -23.14 2.37
C TYR A 427 7.59 -21.65 2.62
N MET A 428 6.92 -21.10 3.64
CA MET A 428 7.05 -19.71 4.06
C MET A 428 6.85 -19.59 5.57
N GLY A 429 7.73 -18.86 6.26
CA GLY A 429 7.52 -18.54 7.66
C GLY A 429 6.44 -17.48 7.85
N CYS A 430 5.64 -17.65 8.90
CA CYS A 430 4.48 -16.82 9.23
C CYS A 430 4.36 -16.84 10.76
N SER A 431 4.45 -15.69 11.40
CA SER A 431 4.51 -15.62 12.86
C SER A 431 3.19 -16.01 13.50
N VAL A 432 2.05 -15.72 12.85
CA VAL A 432 0.73 -16.20 13.28
C VAL A 432 0.66 -17.73 13.32
N MET A 433 1.13 -18.42 12.27
CA MET A 433 1.18 -19.88 12.26
C MET A 433 2.20 -20.43 13.25
N ALA A 434 3.39 -19.83 13.33
CA ALA A 434 4.41 -20.23 14.28
C ALA A 434 3.87 -20.15 15.71
N THR A 435 3.17 -19.07 16.06
CA THR A 435 2.52 -18.89 17.36
C THR A 435 1.49 -19.98 17.63
N ALA A 436 0.60 -20.26 16.67
CA ALA A 436 -0.41 -21.31 16.81
C ALA A 436 0.20 -22.72 16.98
N LEU A 437 1.33 -23.00 16.31
CA LEU A 437 2.06 -24.26 16.44
C LEU A 437 2.82 -24.34 17.77
N ILE A 438 3.41 -23.24 18.25
CA ILE A 438 4.05 -23.14 19.57
C ILE A 438 3.03 -23.41 20.66
N GLU A 439 1.86 -22.76 20.63
CA GLU A 439 0.76 -23.02 21.56
C GLU A 439 0.37 -24.50 21.61
N HIS A 440 0.19 -25.11 20.43
CA HIS A 440 -0.18 -26.52 20.32
C HIS A 440 0.90 -27.44 20.93
N TYR A 441 2.17 -27.26 20.56
CA TYR A 441 3.25 -28.11 21.03
C TYR A 441 3.65 -27.86 22.48
N TYR A 442 3.39 -26.67 23.01
CA TYR A 442 3.52 -26.38 24.43
C TYR A 442 2.56 -27.24 25.26
N ARG A 443 1.28 -27.33 24.86
CA ARG A 443 0.29 -28.18 25.55
C ARG A 443 0.65 -29.67 25.52
N LEU A 444 1.33 -30.11 24.46
CA LEU A 444 1.85 -31.48 24.35
C LEU A 444 3.17 -31.71 25.10
N GLY A 445 3.75 -30.68 25.73
CA GLY A 445 5.06 -30.77 26.38
C GLY A 445 6.23 -30.97 25.40
N ASN A 446 6.03 -30.70 24.10
CA ASN A 446 7.03 -30.95 23.07
C ASN A 446 7.99 -29.76 22.92
N ARG A 447 8.96 -29.69 23.83
CA ARG A 447 9.99 -28.63 23.87
C ARG A 447 10.77 -28.48 22.55
N LYS A 448 11.03 -29.58 21.83
CA LYS A 448 11.77 -29.53 20.56
C LYS A 448 11.02 -28.77 19.48
N LYS A 449 9.72 -29.06 19.31
CA LYS A 449 8.91 -28.37 18.31
C LYS A 449 8.60 -26.92 18.68
N VAL A 450 8.36 -26.64 19.97
CA VAL A 450 8.23 -25.25 20.45
C VAL A 450 9.49 -24.44 20.10
N TRP A 451 10.68 -24.98 20.40
CA TRP A 451 11.93 -24.33 20.04
C TRP A 451 12.10 -24.15 18.53
N HIS A 452 11.79 -25.17 17.73
CA HIS A 452 11.87 -25.09 16.28
C HIS A 452 11.03 -23.94 15.69
N TYR A 453 9.76 -23.83 16.10
CA TYR A 453 8.87 -22.78 15.59
C TYR A 453 9.18 -21.41 16.18
N PHE A 454 9.73 -21.33 17.40
CA PHE A 454 10.27 -20.10 17.96
C PHE A 454 11.43 -19.56 17.09
N GLN A 455 12.38 -20.42 16.72
CA GLN A 455 13.49 -20.03 15.85
C GLN A 455 13.01 -19.57 14.47
N ARG A 456 12.01 -20.27 13.89
CA ARG A 456 11.41 -19.88 12.60
C ARG A 456 10.78 -18.49 12.64
N MET A 457 10.12 -18.15 13.74
CA MET A 457 9.50 -16.84 13.95
C MET A 457 10.55 -15.74 14.07
N GLU A 458 11.60 -15.96 14.86
CA GLU A 458 12.71 -15.02 15.01
C GLU A 458 13.47 -14.83 13.68
N GLU A 459 13.63 -15.87 12.86
CA GLU A 459 14.25 -15.77 11.53
C GLU A 459 13.48 -14.87 10.55
N GLU A 460 12.13 -14.89 10.58
CA GLU A 460 11.29 -14.07 9.69
C GLU A 460 11.19 -12.62 10.15
N GLU A 461 11.04 -12.39 11.46
CA GLU A 461 10.80 -11.05 11.99
C GLU A 461 12.11 -10.27 12.24
N GLY A 462 13.25 -10.96 12.45
CA GLY A 462 14.56 -10.38 12.74
C GLY A 462 14.94 -10.50 14.23
N GLU A 463 15.76 -9.60 14.77
CA GLU A 463 15.91 -9.44 16.23
C GLU A 463 14.60 -8.88 16.82
N VAL A 464 13.54 -9.68 16.82
CA VAL A 464 12.20 -9.23 17.21
C VAL A 464 11.80 -9.75 18.57
N ASP A 465 11.25 -8.80 19.29
CA ASP A 465 10.53 -8.82 20.53
C ASP A 465 9.24 -9.65 20.41
N ILE A 466 9.32 -10.95 20.64
CA ILE A 466 8.16 -11.81 20.55
C ILE A 466 7.28 -11.58 21.79
N ASN A 467 6.13 -10.93 21.59
CA ASN A 467 5.07 -10.82 22.58
C ASN A 467 3.92 -11.76 22.23
N PHE A 468 3.76 -12.82 23.02
CA PHE A 468 2.60 -13.69 22.94
C PHE A 468 1.42 -13.01 23.64
N TYR A 469 0.54 -12.38 22.86
CA TYR A 469 -0.73 -11.81 23.35
C TYR A 469 -1.85 -12.85 23.42
N SER A 470 -1.53 -14.07 23.83
CA SER A 470 -2.54 -15.11 24.05
C SER A 470 -2.86 -15.21 25.55
N GLU A 471 -4.13 -15.42 25.90
CA GLU A 471 -4.52 -15.71 27.28
C GLU A 471 -3.97 -17.06 27.78
N GLU A 472 -3.50 -17.91 26.87
CA GLU A 472 -3.15 -19.31 27.13
C GLU A 472 -1.64 -19.57 27.24
N LEU A 473 -0.80 -18.70 26.68
CA LEU A 473 0.65 -18.83 26.64
C LEU A 473 1.32 -17.45 26.78
N THR A 474 1.98 -17.23 27.92
CA THR A 474 2.72 -15.99 28.22
C THR A 474 4.21 -16.14 27.93
N ASN A 475 4.91 -15.01 27.77
CA ASN A 475 6.37 -15.00 27.66
C ASN A 475 7.04 -15.68 28.87
N GLU A 476 6.52 -15.52 30.08
CA GLU A 476 7.08 -16.14 31.29
C GLU A 476 6.97 -17.68 31.26
N GLN A 477 5.83 -18.20 30.80
CA GLN A 477 5.62 -19.64 30.64
C GLN A 477 6.58 -20.22 29.60
N LEU A 478 6.75 -19.53 28.46
CA LEU A 478 7.68 -19.95 27.42
C LEU A 478 9.13 -19.87 27.86
N GLU A 479 9.52 -18.83 28.60
CA GLU A 479 10.85 -18.69 29.19
C GLU A 479 11.17 -19.87 30.10
N THR A 480 10.25 -20.18 31.00
CA THR A 480 10.37 -21.32 31.92
C THR A 480 10.47 -22.63 31.16
N PHE A 481 9.68 -22.79 30.10
CA PHE A 481 9.61 -24.03 29.32
C PHE A 481 10.84 -24.26 28.43
N LEU A 482 11.35 -23.20 27.79
CA LEU A 482 12.51 -23.25 26.90
C LEU A 482 13.83 -23.10 27.66
N GLY A 483 13.83 -22.53 28.86
CA GLY A 483 14.97 -22.34 29.74
C GLY A 483 16.14 -21.62 29.04
N PRO A 484 17.37 -22.16 29.05
CA PRO A 484 18.58 -21.46 28.58
C PRO A 484 18.61 -21.18 27.07
N LEU A 485 17.65 -21.68 26.30
CA LEU A 485 17.53 -21.45 24.86
C LEU A 485 17.09 -20.02 24.54
N VAL A 486 16.43 -19.34 25.49
CA VAL A 486 15.90 -17.99 25.35
C VAL A 486 16.37 -17.11 26.50
N LYS A 487 16.23 -15.80 26.33
CA LYS A 487 16.45 -14.78 27.37
C LYS A 487 15.55 -13.58 27.12
N ARG A 488 15.37 -12.74 28.14
CA ARG A 488 14.75 -11.41 28.00
C ARG A 488 15.75 -10.37 27.52
N ASN A 489 15.30 -9.43 26.70
CA ASN A 489 16.05 -8.23 26.36
C ASN A 489 15.62 -7.02 27.22
N SER A 490 16.08 -5.81 26.85
CA SER A 490 15.78 -4.56 27.55
C SER A 490 14.29 -4.20 27.60
N ASP A 491 13.51 -4.71 26.64
CA ASP A 491 12.10 -4.40 26.46
C ASP A 491 11.20 -5.53 27.00
N ASP A 492 11.76 -6.40 27.85
CA ASP A 492 11.12 -7.58 28.45
C ASP A 492 10.56 -8.59 27.43
N CYS A 493 11.14 -8.65 26.23
CA CYS A 493 10.70 -9.56 25.18
C CYS A 493 11.62 -10.78 25.06
N LEU A 494 11.06 -11.90 24.60
CA LEU A 494 11.81 -13.15 24.44
C LEU A 494 12.64 -13.16 23.15
N ILE A 495 13.94 -13.41 23.30
CA ILE A 495 14.88 -13.58 22.18
C ILE A 495 15.68 -14.88 22.34
N SER A 496 16.19 -15.40 21.22
CA SER A 496 17.08 -16.56 21.26
C SER A 496 18.39 -16.23 21.98
N ASN A 497 18.89 -17.19 22.76
CA ASN A 497 20.20 -17.12 23.35
C ASN A 497 21.26 -17.62 22.35
N LYS A 498 21.41 -16.93 21.21
CA LYS A 498 22.44 -17.25 20.21
C LYS A 498 23.84 -17.03 20.81
N PRO A 499 24.77 -18.00 20.71
CA PRO A 499 26.17 -17.72 21.01
C PRO A 499 26.69 -16.67 20.03
N LEU A 500 27.43 -15.67 20.54
CA LEU A 500 28.14 -14.66 19.76
C LEU A 500 29.06 -15.33 18.73
N ASN A 501 28.56 -15.60 17.52
CA ASN A 501 29.41 -15.96 16.40
C ASN A 501 30.08 -14.68 15.90
N ILE A 502 31.17 -14.30 16.57
CA ILE A 502 32.12 -13.28 16.13
C ILE A 502 32.86 -13.84 14.90
N ARG A 503 32.21 -13.87 13.72
CA ARG A 503 32.88 -13.92 12.41
C ARG A 503 31.99 -13.34 11.33
N ARG A 504 32.23 -12.07 10.98
CA ARG A 504 32.38 -11.60 9.59
C ARG A 504 33.02 -10.21 9.64
N ILE A 505 34.32 -10.19 9.28
CA ILE A 505 35.09 -9.03 8.85
C ILE A 505 34.49 -8.50 7.55
#